data_AF-A0A3B0X294-F1
#
_entry.id   AF-A0A3B0X294-F1
#
_cell.length_a   1.000
_cell.length_b   1.000
_cell.length_c   1.000
_cell.angle_alpha   90.00
_cell.angle_beta   90.00
_cell.angle_gamma   90.00
#
_symmetry.space_group_name_H-M   'P 1'
#
loop_
_entity.id
_entity.type
_entity.pdbx_description
1 polymer ?
#
loop_
_entity_poly.entity_id
_entity_poly.type
_entity_poly.pdbx_seq_one_letter_code
_entity_poly.pdbx_strand_id
1 'polypeptide(L)'
;MIFKILISSLVFLTLYACGGNNNDATDSKKSNATIALPANLQKLALPTDGTLNAYITIDDNVSNRTLMRIDPVDGSSATVTIPELTLATHDVLITYEFTTADGTIYTLASANKTIDLSSGIPANLNFDSKDYIFDTFDSDDDN
;
A
#
# COMPACT_ATOMS: atom_id res chain seq x y z
N MET A 1 52.35 56.82 30.80
CA MET A 1 51.85 55.78 31.74
C MET A 1 50.59 56.33 32.39
N ILE A 2 49.46 55.62 32.29
CA ILE A 2 48.16 55.75 33.01
C ILE A 2 47.10 55.05 32.12
N PHE A 3 46.67 53.84 32.52
CA PHE A 3 45.29 53.46 32.91
C PHE A 3 44.23 53.42 31.80
N LYS A 4 43.64 52.24 31.52
CA LYS A 4 42.32 51.82 32.07
C LYS A 4 41.76 50.60 31.33
N ILE A 5 41.23 49.69 32.14
CA ILE A 5 40.38 48.54 31.79
C ILE A 5 39.07 49.05 31.17
N LEU A 6 38.58 48.39 30.11
CA LEU A 6 37.19 48.48 29.66
C LEU A 6 36.66 47.07 29.38
N ILE A 7 35.93 46.55 30.37
CA ILE A 7 34.97 45.47 30.25
C ILE A 7 33.81 46.01 29.40
N SER A 8 33.41 45.30 28.35
CA SER A 8 32.07 45.46 27.79
C SER A 8 31.55 44.12 27.30
N SER A 9 30.74 43.52 28.17
CA SER A 9 29.83 42.43 27.90
C SER A 9 28.80 42.90 26.86
N LEU A 10 28.74 42.23 25.70
CA LEU A 10 27.64 42.43 24.75
C LEU A 10 26.72 41.22 24.81
N VAL A 11 25.76 41.33 25.72
CA VAL A 11 24.49 40.62 25.71
C VAL A 11 23.76 41.00 24.42
N PHE A 12 23.50 40.02 23.55
CA PHE A 12 22.47 40.18 22.51
C PHE A 12 21.21 39.46 22.97
N LEU A 13 20.19 40.29 23.21
CA LEU A 13 18.84 39.88 23.56
C LEU A 13 18.16 39.12 22.41
N THR A 14 17.48 38.05 22.84
CA THR A 14 16.18 37.53 22.41
C THR A 14 15.39 38.31 21.36
N LEU A 15 14.87 37.60 20.35
CA LEU A 15 13.42 37.42 20.05
C LEU A 15 13.26 36.98 18.59
N TYR A 16 12.92 35.70 18.37
CA TYR A 16 12.04 35.35 17.26
C TYR A 16 10.89 34.51 17.82
N ALA A 17 9.74 35.15 17.87
CA ALA A 17 8.46 34.50 17.99
C ALA A 17 8.22 33.65 16.73
N CYS A 18 7.97 32.36 16.93
CA CYS A 18 7.08 31.57 16.09
C CYS A 18 6.02 31.08 17.07
N GLY A 19 4.90 31.80 17.22
CA GLY A 19 3.90 31.87 16.17
C GLY A 19 3.14 30.55 16.23
N GLY A 20 2.22 30.45 17.19
CA GLY A 20 1.46 29.23 17.44
C GLY A 20 0.75 28.76 16.18
N ASN A 21 0.78 27.46 15.93
CA ASN A 21 -0.21 26.85 15.08
C ASN A 21 -0.75 25.59 15.76
N ASN A 22 -2.06 25.51 15.70
CA ASN A 22 -2.93 24.62 16.44
C ASN A 22 -2.66 23.16 16.15
N ASN A 23 -3.06 22.34 17.11
CA ASN A 23 -3.25 20.91 16.98
C ASN A 23 -4.01 20.61 15.68
N ASP A 24 -3.32 19.98 14.73
CA ASP A 24 -3.95 18.95 13.92
C ASP A 24 -2.87 17.90 13.69
N ALA A 25 -3.04 16.78 14.38
CA ALA A 25 -2.50 15.53 13.91
C ALA A 25 -2.98 15.41 12.46
N THR A 26 -2.08 15.59 11.50
CA THR A 26 -2.32 15.17 10.12
C THR A 26 -2.42 13.66 10.17
N ASP A 27 -3.64 13.24 10.47
CA ASP A 27 -4.18 11.91 10.36
C ASP A 27 -3.81 11.45 8.96
N SER A 28 -2.72 10.69 8.88
CA SER A 28 -2.31 10.03 7.66
C SER A 28 -3.41 9.01 7.41
N LYS A 29 -4.44 9.40 6.65
CA LYS A 29 -5.64 8.59 6.44
C LYS A 29 -5.23 7.33 5.70
N LYS A 30 -4.98 6.28 6.47
CA LYS A 30 -4.67 4.94 6.00
C LYS A 30 -5.93 4.38 5.36
N SER A 31 -5.95 4.28 4.03
CA SER A 31 -6.88 3.37 3.37
C SER A 31 -6.39 1.96 3.70
N ASN A 32 -7.16 1.25 4.53
CA ASN A 32 -6.95 -0.16 4.82
C ASN A 32 -7.88 -0.93 3.89
N ALA A 33 -7.35 -1.51 2.81
CA ALA A 33 -8.07 -2.53 2.07
C ALA A 33 -7.94 -3.83 2.87
N THR A 34 -9.03 -4.41 3.35
CA THR A 34 -9.08 -5.77 3.93
C THR A 34 -9.79 -6.63 2.91
N ILE A 35 -9.05 -7.44 2.16
CA ILE A 35 -9.63 -8.30 1.11
C ILE A 35 -10.12 -9.59 1.74
N ALA A 36 -11.21 -10.18 1.29
CA ALA A 36 -11.51 -11.58 1.61
C ALA A 36 -10.95 -12.46 0.49
N LEU A 37 -10.01 -13.36 0.83
CA LEU A 37 -9.42 -14.31 -0.10
C LEU A 37 -10.54 -15.27 -0.54
N PRO A 38 -10.77 -15.44 -1.85
CA PRO A 38 -11.71 -16.42 -2.34
C PRO A 38 -11.37 -17.83 -1.88
N ALA A 39 -12.37 -18.60 -1.45
CA ALA A 39 -12.21 -19.99 -1.01
C ALA A 39 -11.50 -20.89 -2.06
N ASN A 40 -11.54 -20.51 -3.33
CA ASN A 40 -10.90 -21.25 -4.41
C ASN A 40 -9.36 -21.11 -4.42
N LEU A 41 -8.80 -20.03 -3.88
CA LEU A 41 -7.34 -19.90 -3.67
C LEU A 41 -6.84 -20.72 -2.47
N GLN A 42 -7.72 -21.02 -1.50
CA GLN A 42 -7.39 -21.90 -0.38
C GLN A 42 -7.33 -23.39 -0.78
N LYS A 43 -7.83 -23.71 -1.98
CA LYS A 43 -7.94 -25.09 -2.50
C LYS A 43 -6.96 -25.39 -3.64
N LEU A 44 -6.25 -24.39 -4.17
CA LEU A 44 -5.15 -24.65 -5.08
C LEU A 44 -4.07 -25.40 -4.30
N ALA A 45 -3.76 -26.62 -4.72
CA ALA A 45 -2.58 -27.34 -4.28
C ALA A 45 -1.34 -26.61 -4.83
N LEU A 46 -1.01 -25.47 -4.22
CA LEU A 46 0.21 -24.76 -4.57
C LEU A 46 1.40 -25.65 -4.16
N PRO A 47 2.38 -25.84 -5.05
CA PRO A 47 3.63 -26.48 -4.69
C PRO A 47 4.20 -25.87 -3.40
N THR A 48 4.68 -26.71 -2.48
CA THR A 48 5.19 -26.24 -1.17
C THR A 48 6.47 -25.40 -1.28
N ASP A 49 7.06 -25.34 -2.46
CA ASP A 49 8.32 -24.67 -2.78
C ASP A 49 8.15 -23.33 -3.51
N GLY A 50 6.94 -22.77 -3.59
CA GLY A 50 6.71 -21.43 -4.16
C GLY A 50 6.22 -20.38 -3.16
N THR A 51 6.06 -19.16 -3.65
CA THR A 51 5.59 -18.00 -2.87
C THR A 51 4.34 -17.41 -3.51
N LEU A 52 3.27 -17.28 -2.74
CA LEU A 52 2.09 -16.51 -3.12
C LEU A 52 2.35 -15.02 -2.86
N ASN A 53 2.20 -14.22 -3.90
CA ASN A 53 2.33 -12.77 -3.87
C ASN A 53 1.00 -12.13 -4.27
N ALA A 54 0.71 -10.96 -3.71
CA ALA A 54 -0.42 -10.13 -4.10
C ALA A 54 0.10 -8.73 -4.42
N TYR A 55 -0.29 -8.19 -5.57
CA TYR A 55 0.13 -6.88 -6.03
C TYR A 55 -1.06 -6.00 -6.32
N ILE A 56 -0.91 -4.71 -6.06
CA ILE A 56 -1.82 -3.66 -6.53
C ILE A 56 -1.11 -2.80 -7.59
N THR A 57 -1.81 -2.50 -8.67
CA THR A 57 -1.38 -1.63 -9.76
C THR A 57 -2.39 -0.49 -9.88
N ILE A 58 -1.88 0.74 -9.95
CA ILE A 58 -2.68 1.95 -10.13
C ILE A 58 -2.44 2.48 -11.54
N ASP A 59 -3.50 2.82 -12.26
CA ASP A 59 -3.48 3.43 -13.59
C ASP A 59 -2.56 2.68 -14.58
N ASP A 60 -2.65 1.36 -14.59
CA ASP A 60 -1.86 0.45 -15.44
C ASP A 60 -0.32 0.62 -15.33
N ASN A 61 0.18 1.21 -14.23
CA ASN A 61 1.61 1.36 -14.00
C ASN A 61 2.28 0.04 -13.55
N VAL A 62 2.33 -0.93 -14.47
CA VAL A 62 2.86 -2.28 -14.25
C VAL A 62 4.34 -2.32 -13.85
N SER A 63 5.09 -1.23 -14.10
CA SER A 63 6.49 -1.11 -13.67
C SER A 63 6.63 -0.71 -12.19
N ASN A 64 5.56 -0.21 -11.58
CA ASN A 64 5.54 0.28 -10.20
C ASN A 64 4.38 -0.33 -9.40
N ARG A 65 4.28 -1.66 -9.45
CA ARG A 65 3.31 -2.42 -8.66
C ARG A 65 3.71 -2.42 -7.20
N THR A 66 2.74 -2.30 -6.30
CA THR A 66 3.00 -2.34 -4.85
C THR A 66 2.64 -3.70 -4.30
N LEU A 67 3.56 -4.32 -3.54
CA LEU A 67 3.30 -5.59 -2.86
C LEU A 67 2.30 -5.38 -1.72
N MET A 68 1.29 -6.22 -1.68
CA MET A 68 0.27 -6.25 -0.63
C MET A 68 0.68 -7.23 0.46
N ARG A 69 0.35 -6.90 1.71
CA ARG A 69 0.57 -7.80 2.84
C ARG A 69 -0.58 -8.79 2.93
N ILE A 70 -0.30 -10.04 2.61
CA ILE A 70 -1.20 -11.18 2.81
C ILE A 70 -1.26 -11.52 4.31
N ASP A 71 -2.44 -11.86 4.83
CA ASP A 71 -2.64 -12.32 6.20
C ASP A 71 -1.87 -13.62 6.43
N PRO A 72 -0.91 -13.66 7.37
CA PRO A 72 -0.09 -14.85 7.59
C PRO A 72 -0.84 -15.99 8.30
N VAL A 73 -2.01 -15.74 8.88
CA VAL A 73 -2.74 -16.75 9.67
C VAL A 73 -3.49 -17.72 8.77
N ASP A 74 -4.23 -17.19 7.81
CA ASP A 74 -5.14 -17.97 6.97
C ASP A 74 -5.09 -17.55 5.49
N GLY A 75 -4.22 -16.60 5.15
CA GLY A 75 -4.20 -16.01 3.82
C GLY A 75 -5.49 -15.28 3.47
N SER A 76 -6.43 -15.09 4.41
CA SER A 76 -7.80 -14.65 4.11
C SER A 76 -7.89 -13.21 3.64
N SER A 77 -6.80 -12.44 3.71
CA SER A 77 -6.80 -11.07 3.22
C SER A 77 -5.46 -10.65 2.65
N ALA A 78 -5.48 -9.72 1.70
CA ALA A 78 -4.33 -8.94 1.29
C ALA A 78 -4.63 -7.46 1.52
N THR A 79 -3.68 -6.74 2.10
CA THR A 79 -3.88 -5.36 2.54
C THR A 79 -2.72 -4.47 2.12
N VAL A 80 -3.01 -3.24 1.70
CA VAL A 80 -2.00 -2.26 1.30
C VAL A 80 -2.54 -0.86 1.53
N THR A 81 -1.66 0.06 1.92
CA THR A 81 -1.95 1.50 1.96
C THR A 81 -1.17 2.17 0.85
N ILE A 82 -1.86 2.83 -0.07
CA ILE A 82 -1.23 3.62 -1.14
C ILE A 82 -1.28 5.10 -0.73
N PRO A 83 -0.14 5.70 -0.36
CA PRO A 83 -0.08 7.12 -0.05
C PRO A 83 -0.16 7.96 -1.33
N GLU A 84 -0.61 9.21 -1.18
CA GLU A 84 -0.38 10.28 -2.18
C GLU A 84 -1.00 10.05 -3.57
N LEU A 85 -2.16 9.37 -3.67
CA LEU A 85 -2.93 9.38 -4.91
C LEU A 85 -3.44 10.79 -5.24
N THR A 86 -3.43 11.14 -6.52
CA THR A 86 -3.94 12.42 -7.00
C THR A 86 -5.45 12.51 -6.85
N LEU A 87 -6.00 13.74 -6.88
CA LEU A 87 -7.45 13.95 -6.87
C LEU A 87 -8.04 13.72 -8.26
N ALA A 88 -8.15 12.46 -8.65
CA ALA A 88 -8.69 12.03 -9.92
C ALA A 88 -9.40 10.68 -9.79
N THR A 89 -9.98 10.23 -10.90
CA THR A 89 -10.39 8.84 -11.06
C THR A 89 -9.16 7.98 -11.34
N HIS A 90 -9.08 6.84 -10.65
CA HIS A 90 -7.98 5.88 -10.77
C HIS A 90 -8.51 4.48 -11.06
N ASP A 91 -7.80 3.74 -11.89
CA ASP A 91 -8.05 2.31 -12.11
C ASP A 91 -7.12 1.49 -11.21
N VAL A 92 -7.72 0.56 -10.46
CA VAL A 92 -7.05 -0.23 -9.45
C VAL A 92 -7.15 -1.70 -9.81
N LEU A 93 -6.03 -2.29 -10.21
CA LEU A 93 -5.90 -3.70 -10.51
C LEU A 93 -5.19 -4.41 -9.35
N ILE A 94 -5.81 -5.46 -8.83
CA ILE A 94 -5.19 -6.42 -7.93
C ILE A 94 -4.84 -7.67 -8.70
N THR A 95 -3.65 -8.23 -8.46
CA THR A 95 -3.18 -9.47 -9.07
C THR A 95 -2.58 -10.37 -8.00
N TYR A 96 -3.04 -11.62 -7.94
CA TYR A 96 -2.39 -12.68 -7.18
C TYR A 96 -1.49 -13.47 -8.11
N GLU A 97 -0.24 -13.65 -7.71
CA GLU A 97 0.78 -14.35 -8.46
C GLU A 97 1.41 -15.45 -7.61
N PHE A 98 1.69 -16.60 -8.20
CA PHE A 98 2.51 -17.64 -7.59
C PHE A 98 3.86 -17.69 -8.27
N THR A 99 4.93 -17.58 -7.47
CA THR A 99 6.31 -17.72 -7.93
C THR A 99 6.86 -19.06 -7.48
N THR A 100 7.15 -19.96 -8.42
CA THR A 100 7.78 -21.26 -8.15
C THR A 100 9.25 -21.11 -7.73
N ALA A 101 9.84 -22.17 -7.17
CA ALA A 101 11.24 -22.19 -6.74
C ALA A 101 12.25 -21.86 -7.86
N ASP A 102 11.89 -22.16 -9.12
CA ASP A 102 12.69 -21.85 -10.30
C ASP A 102 12.52 -20.40 -10.81
N GLY A 103 11.64 -19.62 -10.19
CA GLY A 103 11.36 -18.23 -10.52
C GLY A 103 10.26 -18.03 -11.58
N THR A 104 9.59 -19.09 -12.03
CA THR A 104 8.43 -18.95 -12.93
C THR A 104 7.26 -18.30 -12.19
N ILE A 105 6.59 -17.35 -12.84
CA ILE A 105 5.48 -16.58 -12.25
C ILE A 105 4.19 -16.93 -12.97
N TYR A 106 3.18 -17.33 -12.20
CA TYR A 106 1.83 -17.62 -12.68
C TYR A 106 0.84 -16.64 -12.06
N THR A 107 0.02 -15.99 -12.89
CA THR A 107 -1.13 -15.24 -12.40
C THR A 107 -2.21 -16.23 -11.97
N LEU A 108 -2.71 -16.11 -10.75
CA LEU A 108 -3.77 -16.99 -10.23
C LEU A 108 -5.14 -16.32 -10.26
N ALA A 109 -5.18 -15.02 -9.98
CA ALA A 109 -6.41 -14.26 -9.96
C ALA A 109 -6.14 -12.78 -10.18
N SER A 110 -7.10 -12.08 -10.75
CA SER A 110 -7.07 -10.63 -10.86
C SER A 110 -8.44 -10.00 -10.65
N ALA A 111 -8.47 -8.78 -10.15
CA ALA A 111 -9.69 -7.98 -10.02
C ALA A 111 -9.38 -6.53 -10.33
N ASN A 112 -10.26 -5.86 -11.06
CA ASN A 112 -10.13 -4.45 -11.40
C ASN A 112 -11.32 -3.65 -10.87
N LYS A 113 -11.05 -2.50 -10.25
CA LYS A 113 -12.07 -1.52 -9.88
C LYS A 113 -11.56 -0.11 -10.13
N THR A 114 -12.49 0.75 -10.52
CA THR A 114 -12.26 2.18 -10.60
C THR A 114 -12.65 2.84 -9.27
N ILE A 115 -11.83 3.79 -8.80
CA ILE A 115 -12.08 4.60 -7.62
C ILE A 115 -12.05 6.09 -8.00
N ASP A 116 -13.06 6.86 -7.57
CA ASP A 116 -13.10 8.30 -7.82
C ASP A 116 -12.71 9.08 -6.56
N LEU A 117 -11.52 9.69 -6.59
CA LEU A 117 -10.99 10.52 -5.52
C LEU A 117 -11.13 12.02 -5.81
N SER A 118 -11.84 12.42 -6.86
CA SER A 118 -11.96 13.81 -7.30
C SER A 118 -12.59 14.73 -6.23
N SER A 119 -13.32 14.15 -5.27
CA SER A 119 -13.92 14.88 -4.14
C SER A 119 -12.96 15.15 -2.98
N GLY A 120 -11.75 14.58 -2.98
CA GLY A 120 -10.81 14.65 -1.85
C GLY A 120 -11.22 13.84 -0.64
N ILE A 121 -12.29 13.04 -0.74
CA ILE A 121 -12.73 12.13 0.32
C ILE A 121 -11.93 10.82 0.18
N PRO A 122 -11.29 10.35 1.25
CA PRO A 122 -10.63 9.05 1.25
C PRO A 122 -11.66 7.96 0.99
N ALA A 123 -11.40 7.13 0.00
CA ALA A 123 -12.23 5.99 -0.32
C ALA A 123 -11.58 4.71 0.22
N ASN A 124 -12.40 3.90 0.90
CA ASN A 124 -12.05 2.53 1.24
C ASN A 124 -12.48 1.65 0.07
N LEU A 125 -11.52 1.08 -0.64
CA LEU A 125 -11.77 0.16 -1.73
C LEU A 125 -11.75 -1.27 -1.18
N ASN A 126 -12.88 -1.96 -1.28
CA ASN A 126 -12.99 -3.37 -0.93
C ASN A 126 -13.17 -4.22 -2.19
N PHE A 127 -12.53 -5.38 -2.23
CA PHE A 127 -12.71 -6.39 -3.28
C PHE A 127 -13.31 -7.64 -2.66
N ASP A 128 -14.49 -8.02 -3.13
CA ASP A 128 -15.16 -9.25 -2.74
C ASP A 128 -14.64 -10.42 -3.59
N SER A 129 -14.82 -11.65 -3.12
CA SER A 129 -14.36 -12.85 -3.84
C SER A 129 -14.92 -12.98 -5.25
N LYS A 130 -16.14 -12.48 -5.49
CA LYS A 130 -16.82 -12.45 -6.80
C LYS A 130 -16.21 -11.45 -7.79
N ASP A 131 -15.41 -10.50 -7.31
CA ASP A 131 -14.78 -9.48 -8.16
C ASP A 131 -13.55 -10.05 -8.88
N TYR A 132 -13.07 -11.22 -8.44
CA TYR A 132 -11.90 -11.88 -9.00
C TYR A 132 -12.25 -12.76 -10.19
N ILE A 133 -11.50 -12.55 -11.27
CA ILE A 133 -11.39 -13.48 -12.38
C ILE A 133 -10.20 -14.39 -12.05
N PHE A 134 -10.47 -15.68 -11.86
CA PHE A 134 -9.42 -16.68 -11.66
C PHE A 134 -8.84 -17.07 -13.00
N ASP A 135 -7.52 -17.13 -13.04
CA ASP A 135 -6.87 -17.90 -14.07
C ASP A 135 -6.93 -19.37 -13.65
N THR A 136 -7.24 -20.27 -14.57
CA THR A 136 -7.20 -21.72 -14.33
C THR A 136 -5.74 -22.16 -14.28
N PHE A 137 -5.05 -21.82 -13.19
CA PHE A 137 -3.80 -22.46 -12.85
C PHE A 137 -4.12 -23.83 -12.25
N ASP A 138 -3.93 -24.86 -13.06
CA ASP A 138 -4.02 -26.28 -12.71
C ASP A 138 -2.59 -26.85 -12.71
N SER A 139 -2.12 -27.29 -11.55
CA SER A 139 -0.76 -27.82 -11.39
C SER A 139 -0.72 -29.35 -11.41
N ASP A 140 -1.86 -30.01 -11.27
CA ASP A 140 -2.04 -31.45 -11.14
C ASP A 140 -2.76 -32.11 -12.34
N ASP A 141 -3.31 -31.31 -13.26
CA ASP A 141 -3.94 -31.73 -14.52
C ASP A 141 -5.06 -32.78 -14.30
N ASP A 142 -5.74 -32.71 -13.15
CA ASP A 142 -6.84 -33.59 -12.76
C ASP A 142 -8.20 -32.87 -12.84
N ASN A 143 -8.58 -32.53 -14.07
CA ASN A 143 -9.90 -32.01 -14.42
C ASN A 143 -11.08 -32.92 -14.00
#